data_AF-A0A5D0RZT2-F1
#
_entry.id   AF-A0A5D0RZT2-F1
#
_cell.length_a   1.000
_cell.length_b   1.000
_cell.length_c   1.000
_cell.angle_alpha   90.00
_cell.angle_beta   90.00
_cell.angle_gamma   90.00
#
_symmetry.space_group_name_H-M   'P 1'
#
loop_
_entity.id
_entity.type
_entity.pdbx_description
1 polymer ?
#
loop_
_entity_poly.entity_id
_entity_poly.type
_entity_poly.pdbx_seq_one_letter_code
_entity_poly.pdbx_strand_id
1 'polypeptide(L)'
;MKRAVLIRLGTGVFVLFALLAALLEISRDDEIVIRPAPVTPEQTDLRQADLRRCQALGAAALEDPSCLDAWAEKRRDFLRSDPTSEREE
;
A
#
# COMPACT_ATOMS: atom_id res chain seq x y z
N MET A 1 32.39 31.31 8.49
CA MET A 1 31.66 30.66 7.38
C MET A 1 30.47 31.53 7.00
N LYS A 2 30.32 31.86 5.72
CA LYS A 2 29.48 32.96 5.20
C LYS A 2 27.99 32.66 5.45
N ARG A 3 27.28 33.52 6.19
CA ARG A 3 25.83 33.42 6.49
C ARG A 3 24.97 33.13 5.24
N ALA A 4 25.41 33.62 4.08
CA ALA A 4 24.77 33.39 2.79
C ALA A 4 24.76 31.92 2.32
N VAL A 5 25.65 31.06 2.83
CA VAL A 5 25.63 29.62 2.53
C VAL A 5 24.56 28.91 3.38
N LEU A 6 24.42 29.29 4.64
CA LEU A 6 23.40 28.74 5.54
C LEU A 6 21.98 29.07 5.08
N ILE A 7 21.76 30.31 4.60
CA ILE A 7 20.47 30.72 4.06
C ILE A 7 20.09 29.87 2.84
N ARG A 8 21.03 29.66 1.89
CA ARG A 8 20.76 28.86 0.69
C ARG A 8 20.43 27.40 1.01
N LEU A 9 21.14 26.82 1.98
CA LEU A 9 20.89 25.44 2.40
C LEU A 9 19.51 25.31 3.05
N GLY A 10 19.16 26.23 3.96
CA GLY A 10 17.86 26.25 4.61
C GLY A 10 16.70 26.39 3.61
N THR A 11 16.81 27.31 2.65
CA THR A 11 15.80 27.49 1.60
C THR A 11 15.65 26.23 0.75
N GLY A 12 16.76 25.60 0.34
CA GLY A 12 16.72 24.38 -0.47
C GLY A 12 16.01 23.23 0.23
N VAL A 13 16.34 23.00 1.52
CA VAL A 13 15.69 21.95 2.32
C VAL A 13 14.20 22.23 2.50
N PHE A 14 13.82 23.48 2.78
CA PHE A 14 12.40 23.84 2.94
C PHE A 14 11.59 23.63 1.66
N VAL A 15 12.12 24.06 0.50
CA VAL A 15 11.46 23.86 -0.80
C VAL A 15 11.31 22.37 -1.12
N LEU A 16 12.33 21.56 -0.80
CA LEU A 16 12.26 20.10 -0.99
C LEU A 16 11.14 19.48 -0.15
N PHE A 17 11.02 19.83 1.14
CA PHE A 17 9.95 19.34 2.00
C PHE A 17 8.57 19.82 1.55
N ALA A 18 8.44 21.07 1.10
CA ALA A 18 7.18 21.59 0.59
C ALA A 18 6.70 20.83 -0.66
N LEU A 19 7.62 20.48 -1.57
CA LEU A 19 7.30 19.66 -2.74
C LEU A 19 6.88 18.24 -2.36
N LEU A 20 7.61 17.60 -1.44
CA LEU A 20 7.23 16.28 -0.92
C LEU A 20 5.86 16.31 -0.24
N ALA A 21 5.56 17.34 0.54
CA ALA A 21 4.26 17.50 1.19
C ALA A 21 3.14 17.68 0.17
N ALA A 22 3.30 18.55 -0.82
CA ALA A 22 2.29 18.77 -1.87
C ALA A 22 2.01 17.51 -2.70
N LEU A 23 3.02 16.69 -2.97
CA LEU A 23 2.86 15.40 -3.64
C LEU A 23 2.07 14.41 -2.77
N LEU A 24 2.26 14.43 -1.45
CA LEU A 24 1.56 13.55 -0.50
C LEU A 24 0.15 14.03 -0.18
N GLU A 25 -0.11 15.33 -0.21
CA GLU A 25 -1.43 15.92 0.07
C GLU A 25 -2.46 15.50 -0.98
N ILE A 26 -2.05 15.42 -2.26
CA ILE A 26 -2.90 14.88 -3.34
C ILE A 26 -3.19 13.40 -3.13
N SER A 27 -2.26 12.64 -2.57
CA SER A 27 -2.44 11.20 -2.31
C SER A 27 -3.32 10.90 -1.08
N ARG A 28 -3.75 11.94 -0.35
CA ARG A 28 -4.53 11.82 0.89
C ARG A 28 -6.00 12.24 0.74
N ASP A 29 -6.32 12.99 -0.33
CA ASP A 29 -7.71 13.27 -0.75
C ASP A 29 -8.30 12.18 -1.66
N ASP A 30 -7.50 11.21 -2.10
CA ASP A 30 -8.04 9.89 -2.47
C ASP A 30 -8.37 9.15 -1.17
N GLU A 31 -9.44 9.62 -0.52
CA GLU A 31 -10.36 8.78 0.23
C GLU A 31 -10.63 7.56 -0.62
N ILE A 32 -9.85 6.52 -0.34
CA ILE A 32 -10.04 5.12 -0.69
C ILE A 32 -11.17 4.96 -1.70
N VAL A 33 -10.88 5.13 -2.99
CA VAL A 33 -11.79 4.67 -4.04
C VAL A 33 -11.76 3.14 -3.92
N ILE A 34 -12.56 2.61 -3.01
CA ILE A 34 -12.92 1.21 -2.91
C ILE A 34 -13.63 0.93 -4.23
N ARG A 35 -12.86 0.56 -5.25
CA ARG A 35 -13.42 -0.14 -6.40
C ARG A 35 -14.11 -1.36 -5.80
N PRO A 36 -15.42 -1.53 -5.97
CA PRO A 36 -16.10 -2.70 -5.42
C PRO A 36 -15.44 -3.92 -6.04
N ALA A 37 -14.71 -4.68 -5.22
CA ALA A 37 -14.22 -5.97 -5.62
C ALA A 37 -15.44 -6.87 -5.88
N PRO A 38 -15.43 -7.70 -6.94
CA PRO A 38 -16.52 -8.63 -7.19
C PRO A 38 -16.72 -9.51 -5.95
N VAL A 39 -17.90 -9.39 -5.34
CA VAL A 39 -18.30 -10.13 -4.16
C VAL A 39 -18.39 -11.62 -4.49
N THR A 40 -17.40 -12.39 -4.04
CA THR A 40 -17.49 -13.86 -3.98
C THR A 40 -17.80 -14.23 -2.52
N PRO A 41 -18.96 -14.81 -2.17
CA PRO A 41 -19.68 -14.40 -0.97
C PRO A 41 -19.43 -15.23 0.30
N GLU A 42 -18.32 -15.96 0.44
CA GLU A 42 -18.05 -16.65 1.72
C GLU A 42 -16.56 -16.90 2.00
N GLN A 43 -15.82 -17.47 1.03
CA GLN A 43 -14.38 -17.68 1.20
C GLN A 43 -13.59 -16.36 1.24
N THR A 44 -14.10 -15.30 0.60
CA THR A 44 -13.47 -13.97 0.62
C THR A 44 -13.50 -13.38 2.02
N ASP A 45 -14.57 -13.60 2.78
CA ASP A 45 -14.76 -13.00 4.10
C ASP A 45 -13.83 -13.64 5.13
N LEU A 46 -13.66 -14.97 5.08
CA LEU A 46 -12.67 -15.69 5.89
C LEU A 46 -11.24 -15.25 5.55
N ARG A 47 -10.88 -15.18 4.26
CA ARG A 47 -9.55 -14.72 3.83
C ARG A 47 -9.29 -13.27 4.22
N GLN A 48 -10.30 -12.39 4.17
CA GLN A 48 -10.18 -11.02 4.64
C GLN A 48 -9.98 -10.94 6.16
N ALA A 49 -10.68 -11.77 6.94
CA ALA A 49 -10.51 -11.82 8.39
C ALA A 49 -9.08 -12.21 8.79
N ASP A 50 -8.49 -13.22 8.13
CA ASP A 50 -7.11 -13.63 8.38
C ASP A 50 -6.09 -12.56 8.00
N LEU A 51 -6.28 -11.90 6.85
CA LEU A 51 -5.43 -10.78 6.44
C LEU A 51 -5.51 -9.61 7.43
N ARG A 52 -6.68 -9.32 7.98
CA ARG A 52 -6.88 -8.27 9.00
C ARG A 52 -6.20 -8.64 10.32
N ARG A 53 -6.27 -9.91 10.74
CA ARG A 53 -5.54 -10.42 11.90
C ARG A 53 -4.04 -10.22 11.72
N CYS A 54 -3.49 -10.61 10.57
CA CYS A 54 -2.07 -10.45 10.27
C CYS A 54 -1.64 -8.97 10.16
N GLN A 55 -2.49 -8.09 9.65
CA GLN A 55 -2.23 -6.64 9.65
C GLN A 55 -2.18 -6.06 11.06
N ALA A 56 -3.06 -6.51 11.97
CA ALA A 56 -3.08 -6.03 13.35
C ALA A 56 -1.81 -6.43 14.14
N LEU A 57 -1.15 -7.52 13.75
CA LEU A 57 0.14 -7.95 14.33
C LEU A 57 1.33 -7.08 13.86
N GLY A 58 1.20 -6.40 12.72
CA GLY A 58 2.24 -5.53 12.19
C GLY A 58 3.55 -6.27 11.91
N ALA A 59 4.68 -5.75 12.43
CA ALA A 59 5.99 -6.36 12.21
C ALA A 59 6.10 -7.80 12.73
N ALA A 60 5.34 -8.16 13.77
CA ALA A 60 5.34 -9.52 14.30
C ALA A 60 4.78 -10.56 13.32
N ALA A 61 3.95 -10.14 12.34
CA ALA A 61 3.45 -11.05 11.30
C ALA A 61 4.52 -11.49 10.31
N LEU A 62 5.68 -10.81 10.25
CA LEU A 62 6.79 -11.21 9.37
C LEU A 62 7.47 -12.51 9.83
N GLU A 63 7.31 -12.87 11.10
CA GLU A 63 7.86 -14.09 11.70
C GLU A 63 6.82 -15.22 11.79
N ASP A 64 5.55 -14.94 11.47
CA ASP A 64 4.45 -15.92 11.52
C ASP A 64 4.25 -16.58 10.13
N PRO A 65 4.54 -17.89 9.98
CA PRO A 65 4.37 -18.60 8.72
C PRO A 65 2.93 -18.54 8.18
N SER A 66 1.93 -18.54 9.07
CA SER A 66 0.52 -18.49 8.69
C SER A 66 0.16 -17.16 8.02
N CYS A 67 0.78 -16.06 8.45
CA CYS A 67 0.59 -14.74 7.86
C CYS A 67 1.30 -14.59 6.51
N LEU A 68 2.50 -15.17 6.39
CA LEU A 68 3.22 -15.19 5.11
C LEU A 68 2.44 -15.96 4.04
N ASP A 69 1.86 -17.10 4.40
CA ASP A 69 1.05 -17.91 3.48
C ASP A 69 -0.23 -17.19 3.05
N ALA A 70 -0.93 -16.54 3.99
CA ALA A 70 -2.14 -15.76 3.69
C ALA A 70 -1.87 -14.61 2.69
N TRP A 71 -0.75 -13.90 2.84
CA TRP A 71 -0.36 -12.86 1.90
C TRP A 71 0.04 -13.41 0.54
N ALA A 72 0.79 -14.51 0.51
CA ALA A 72 1.19 -15.15 -0.73
C ALA A 72 -0.04 -15.60 -1.53
N GLU A 73 -1.05 -16.14 -0.85
CA GLU A 73 -2.32 -16.53 -1.48
C GLU A 73 -3.09 -15.34 -2.02
N LYS A 74 -3.25 -14.27 -1.24
CA LYS A 74 -3.94 -13.06 -1.69
C LYS A 74 -3.27 -12.44 -2.92
N ARG A 75 -1.94 -12.44 -2.96
CA ARG A 75 -1.17 -11.96 -4.11
C ARG A 75 -1.42 -12.83 -5.35
N ARG A 76 -1.42 -14.16 -5.20
CA ARG A 76 -1.72 -15.08 -6.32
C ARG A 76 -3.12 -14.86 -6.89
N ASP A 77 -4.11 -14.66 -6.03
CA ASP A 77 -5.48 -14.38 -6.47
C ASP A 77 -5.58 -13.06 -7.24
N PHE A 78 -4.93 -12.00 -6.75
CA PHE A 78 -4.88 -10.71 -7.44
C PHE A 78 -4.26 -10.84 -8.84
N LEU A 79 -3.17 -11.60 -8.97
CA LEU A 79 -2.51 -11.84 -10.25
C LEU A 79 -3.30 -12.75 -11.18
N ARG A 80 -4.13 -13.66 -10.64
CA ARG A 80 -5.02 -14.52 -11.43
C ARG A 80 -6.24 -13.78 -11.96
N SER A 81 -6.68 -12.73 -11.28
CA SER A 81 -7.81 -11.89 -11.72
C SER A 81 -7.45 -10.88 -12.82
N ASP A 82 -6.26 -10.96 -13.41
CA ASP A 82 -5.91 -10.14 -14.58
C ASP A 82 -6.69 -10.63 -15.80
N PRO A 83 -7.59 -9.82 -16.39
CA PRO A 83 -8.47 -10.23 -17.49
C PRO A 83 -7.71 -10.55 -18.79
N THR A 84 -6.39 -10.34 -18.81
CA THR A 84 -5.56 -10.68 -19.97
C THR A 84 -5.17 -12.15 -20.06
N SER A 85 -5.30 -12.96 -18.99
CA SER A 85 -4.98 -14.39 -19.04
C SER A 85 -6.09 -15.28 -19.63
N GLU A 86 -7.31 -14.76 -19.83
CA GLU A 86 -8.44 -15.50 -20.39
C GLU A 86 -8.54 -15.42 -21.94
N ARG A 87 -7.61 -14.73 -22.62
CA ARG A 87 -7.65 -14.57 -24.10
C ARG A 87 -6.81 -15.61 -24.87
N GLU A 88 -6.13 -16.53 -24.20
CA GLU A 88 -5.23 -17.51 -24.84
C GLU A 88 -5.71 -18.98 -24.76
N GLU A 89 -7.02 -19.24 -24.82
CA GLU A 89 -7.55 -20.60 -25.06
C GLU A 89 -8.52 -20.66 -26.25
#